data_AF-A0A9E0PTL6-F1
#
_entry.id   AF-A0A9E0PTL6-F1
#
_cell.length_a   1.000
_cell.length_b   1.000
_cell.length_c   1.000
_cell.angle_alpha   90.00
_cell.angle_beta   90.00
_cell.angle_gamma   90.00
#
_symmetry.space_group_name_H-M   'P 1'
#
loop_
_entity.id
_entity.type
_entity.pdbx_description
1 polymer ?
#
loop_
_entity_poly.entity_id
_entity_poly.type
_entity_poly.pdbx_seq_one_letter_code
_entity_poly.pdbx_strand_id
1 'polypeptide(L)'
;MDTPAILKRDSPLEAKDREERASEKEVRPYALIDQAGVNLLNRLDRIEQGGKLPDSFDGAIEIKKINGAQLELRDGLVCSLKNGANELAVEYQKRDGKVVLNSAGEPLVAKIVANVGNNITEIDAAALGAAASRVRVLQKGEGIGSIVITSEDGRTSSTLRTDFCRVEREKVSVPSAIGSAGPSEQERVTALFRPNGARVDYKYGDPQKPLRMTQVTERYTTSMGTSVIQYSDRVGDSEKFVTHTEGLSDKATPSWRTDVIAKSDGELAYRELNEKFFVGPRNADDGHAFDLQTAREDFLRVATQHKVFQGNENTTLQWINRFEKRTDGFSKRGWLAPTDLELADTYSNLSRIFTDSVAGRARVVGAEERRLLVETALKELAEPHRYINQGSIGTCSLNSLESNLANRRPQELTRWLREASTKGFVTSRGVNNRGEHIKVQLSENQLNYEPSWNRSYSNQIFQFASIAALGYRSNGRDYGGTTNQQLDYVSRLACGKNMGFLDNWTGRGARKVDIIESLKKRGSVAYIVPGHCMAIDDYDPKTDRFYVNNWWGGQSDGWRSARSLSLR
;
A
#
# COMPACT_ATOMS: atom_id res chain seq x y z
N MET A 1 -43.23 36.88 31.25
CA MET A 1 -43.26 35.70 32.12
C MET A 1 -42.02 34.87 31.82
N ASP A 2 -40.85 35.40 32.12
CA ASP A 2 -40.24 35.54 33.46
C ASP A 2 -39.41 34.31 33.82
N THR A 3 -38.12 34.58 33.88
CA THR A 3 -37.06 33.80 34.52
C THR A 3 -37.38 33.55 35.99
N PRO A 4 -36.82 32.48 36.59
CA PRO A 4 -36.30 32.54 37.96
C PRO A 4 -34.78 32.25 37.93
N ALA A 5 -33.94 33.22 38.31
CA ALA A 5 -33.60 33.61 39.70
C ALA A 5 -32.41 32.78 40.22
N ILE A 6 -31.20 33.33 40.20
CA ILE A 6 -30.53 34.12 41.26
C ILE A 6 -29.79 33.22 42.25
N LEU A 7 -28.48 33.48 42.40
CA LEU A 7 -27.87 33.78 43.70
C LEU A 7 -26.60 34.62 43.49
N LYS A 8 -26.75 35.94 43.64
CA LYS A 8 -25.70 36.85 44.12
C LYS A 8 -25.77 36.88 45.65
N ARG A 9 -24.64 37.12 46.30
CA ARG A 9 -24.60 37.83 47.58
C ARG A 9 -23.44 38.83 47.57
N ASP A 10 -23.74 40.00 48.10
CA ASP A 10 -23.03 41.26 47.98
C ASP A 10 -21.88 41.45 49.00
N SER A 11 -21.08 42.47 48.68
CA SER A 11 -20.04 43.24 49.40
C SER A 11 -20.51 43.88 50.74
N PRO A 12 -19.90 44.93 51.38
CA PRO A 12 -18.62 45.69 51.19
C PRO A 12 -17.92 46.08 52.54
N LEU A 13 -16.85 46.91 52.50
CA LEU A 13 -16.51 48.02 53.44
C LEU A 13 -15.25 48.75 52.92
N GLU A 14 -15.41 49.94 52.33
CA GLU A 14 -14.90 51.27 52.80
C GLU A 14 -13.48 51.60 52.29
N ALA A 15 -13.19 52.58 51.41
CA ALA A 15 -13.66 53.94 51.13
C ALA A 15 -13.22 55.02 52.14
N LYS A 16 -11.96 55.48 51.98
CA LYS A 16 -11.37 56.81 52.24
C LYS A 16 -9.88 56.68 51.86
N ASP A 17 -9.27 57.42 50.93
CA ASP A 17 -9.36 58.85 50.68
C ASP A 17 -9.25 59.19 49.19
N ARG A 18 -10.03 60.21 48.80
CA ARG A 18 -9.93 60.95 47.56
C ARG A 18 -9.06 62.17 47.80
N GLU A 19 -8.00 62.31 47.01
CA GLU A 19 -7.37 63.51 46.46
C GLU A 19 -6.04 62.97 45.89
N GLU A 20 -5.84 62.83 44.58
CA GLU A 20 -5.81 63.88 43.56
C GLU A 20 -6.20 63.32 42.18
N ARG A 21 -6.97 64.11 41.42
CA ARG A 21 -7.23 63.91 39.99
C ARG A 21 -6.18 64.69 39.19
N ALA A 22 -5.34 63.99 38.44
CA ALA A 22 -4.71 64.36 37.16
C ALA A 22 -3.59 63.33 36.91
N SER A 23 -3.70 62.39 35.99
CA SER A 23 -3.41 62.66 34.59
C SER A 23 -4.02 61.59 33.67
N GLU A 24 -4.39 62.04 32.49
CA GLU A 24 -5.05 61.30 31.42
C GLU A 24 -4.27 60.06 30.97
N LYS A 25 -5.04 59.07 30.50
CA LYS A 25 -4.55 57.98 29.66
C LYS A 25 -3.94 58.57 28.39
N GLU A 26 -2.62 58.49 28.25
CA GLU A 26 -2.00 58.56 26.94
C GLU A 26 -2.14 57.20 26.25
N VAL A 27 -3.06 57.15 25.29
CA VAL A 27 -3.09 56.14 24.22
C VAL A 27 -1.79 56.32 23.43
N ARG A 28 -0.83 55.41 23.56
CA ARG A 28 0.31 55.40 22.64
C ARG A 28 -0.18 54.91 21.26
N PRO A 29 0.02 55.70 20.19
CA PRO A 29 -0.37 55.32 18.85
C PRO A 29 0.45 54.13 18.38
N TYR A 30 -0.19 53.18 17.69
CA TYR A 30 0.50 52.20 16.86
C TYR A 30 1.44 52.96 15.93
N ALA A 31 2.74 52.83 16.16
CA ALA A 31 3.71 53.23 15.15
C ALA A 31 3.42 52.39 13.90
N LEU A 32 3.04 53.07 12.83
CA LEU A 32 3.04 52.54 11.48
C LEU A 32 4.29 51.67 11.30
N ILE A 33 4.08 50.43 10.88
CA ILE A 33 5.16 49.58 10.38
C ILE A 33 5.89 50.42 9.33
N ASP A 34 7.15 50.77 9.60
CA ASP A 34 8.00 51.51 8.68
C ASP A 34 7.91 50.84 7.30
N GLN A 35 7.73 51.65 6.26
CA GLN A 35 7.75 51.22 4.86
C GLN A 35 9.00 50.38 4.57
N ALA A 36 10.12 50.62 5.26
CA ALA A 36 11.33 49.79 5.21
C ALA A 36 11.12 48.36 5.75
N GLY A 37 10.33 48.19 6.83
CA GLY A 37 9.98 46.89 7.39
C GLY A 37 9.01 46.09 6.52
N VAL A 38 8.02 46.75 5.90
CA VAL A 38 7.13 46.12 4.91
C VAL A 38 7.90 45.75 3.63
N ASN A 39 8.84 46.61 3.20
CA ASN A 39 9.72 46.32 2.06
C ASN A 39 10.71 45.19 2.34
N LEU A 40 11.17 45.05 3.59
CA LEU A 40 12.02 43.94 4.03
C LEU A 40 11.24 42.62 4.02
N LEU A 41 10.02 42.59 4.58
CA LEU A 41 9.14 41.41 4.54
C LEU A 41 8.81 40.98 3.10
N ASN A 42 8.42 41.92 2.23
CA ASN A 42 8.16 41.64 0.81
C ASN A 42 9.43 41.27 0.00
N ARG A 43 10.63 41.53 0.54
CA ARG A 43 11.91 41.08 -0.04
C ARG A 43 12.31 39.70 0.45
N LEU A 44 12.05 39.38 1.71
CA LEU A 44 12.26 38.05 2.30
C LEU A 44 11.34 37.00 1.64
N ASP A 45 10.06 37.34 1.43
CA ASP A 45 9.10 36.50 0.67
C ASP A 45 9.58 36.27 -0.77
N ARG A 46 10.18 37.29 -1.40
CA ARG A 46 10.78 37.17 -2.73
C ARG A 46 12.06 36.33 -2.73
N ILE A 47 12.87 36.34 -1.68
CA ILE A 47 14.09 35.52 -1.56
C ILE A 47 13.73 34.03 -1.37
N GLU A 48 12.70 33.72 -0.57
CA GLU A 48 12.15 32.35 -0.49
C GLU A 48 11.61 31.88 -1.86
N GLN A 49 11.08 32.80 -2.67
CA GLN A 49 10.57 32.54 -4.03
C GLN A 49 11.60 32.76 -5.18
N GLY A 50 12.90 32.83 -4.88
CA GLY A 50 13.96 32.84 -5.91
C GLY A 50 14.43 34.21 -6.41
N GLY A 51 14.11 35.29 -5.71
CA GLY A 51 14.62 36.64 -5.96
C GLY A 51 16.11 36.82 -5.65
N LYS A 52 16.75 37.83 -6.27
CA LYS A 52 18.15 38.19 -5.99
C LYS A 52 18.30 38.73 -4.56
N LEU A 53 19.31 38.22 -3.85
CA LEU A 53 19.81 38.82 -2.61
C LEU A 53 20.36 40.24 -2.90
N PRO A 54 20.16 41.23 -2.02
CA PRO A 54 20.75 42.56 -2.19
C PRO A 54 22.28 42.53 -2.09
N ASP A 55 22.94 43.41 -2.86
CA ASP A 55 24.41 43.41 -3.02
C ASP A 55 25.18 43.86 -1.76
N SER A 56 24.51 44.44 -0.76
CA SER A 56 25.08 44.69 0.57
C SER A 56 23.99 44.92 1.63
N PHE A 57 24.22 44.40 2.83
CA PHE A 57 23.49 44.72 4.04
C PHE A 57 24.52 44.86 5.18
N ASP A 58 24.56 46.03 5.82
CA ASP A 58 25.31 46.21 7.05
C ASP A 58 24.46 45.71 8.23
N GLY A 59 24.48 44.40 8.50
CA GLY A 59 23.79 43.80 9.63
C GLY A 59 23.44 42.32 9.46
N ALA A 60 23.21 41.63 10.59
CA ALA A 60 22.67 40.27 10.58
C ALA A 60 21.16 40.29 10.33
N ILE A 61 20.66 39.46 9.41
CA ILE A 61 19.24 39.30 9.13
C ILE A 61 18.79 37.93 9.63
N GLU A 62 17.77 37.89 10.47
CA GLU A 62 17.14 36.64 10.91
C GLU A 62 15.91 36.31 10.07
N ILE A 63 15.85 35.08 9.56
CA ILE A 63 14.73 34.53 8.79
C ILE A 63 14.17 33.33 9.52
N LYS A 64 12.86 33.28 9.73
CA LYS A 64 12.18 32.10 10.28
C LYS A 64 11.52 31.30 9.16
N LYS A 65 11.99 30.07 8.94
CA LYS A 65 11.46 29.13 7.94
C LYS A 65 10.15 28.49 8.40
N ILE A 66 9.36 28.00 7.44
CA ILE A 66 8.11 27.25 7.68
C ILE A 66 8.32 26.02 8.59
N ASN A 67 9.46 25.36 8.49
CA ASN A 67 9.81 24.20 9.34
C ASN A 67 10.21 24.58 10.78
N GLY A 68 10.07 25.86 11.16
CA GLY A 68 10.40 26.39 12.48
C GLY A 68 11.86 26.79 12.67
N ALA A 69 12.75 26.52 11.70
CA ALA A 69 14.15 26.87 11.79
C ALA A 69 14.36 28.39 11.68
N GLN A 70 15.30 28.91 12.46
CA GLN A 70 15.78 30.29 12.40
C GLN A 70 17.12 30.32 11.68
N LEU A 71 17.27 31.21 10.71
CA LEU A 71 18.43 31.34 9.84
C LEU A 71 19.00 32.75 10.03
N GLU A 72 20.29 32.87 10.29
CA GLU A 72 21.00 34.15 10.33
C GLU A 72 21.79 34.34 9.03
N LEU A 73 21.55 35.45 8.34
CA LEU A 73 22.32 35.88 7.19
C LEU A 73 23.25 37.03 7.57
N ARG A 74 24.51 37.00 7.13
CA ARG A 74 25.42 38.16 7.16
C ARG A 74 26.02 38.35 5.78
N ASP A 75 26.10 39.59 5.31
CA ASP A 75 26.58 39.93 3.97
C ASP A 75 25.84 39.14 2.85
N GLY A 76 24.55 38.83 3.08
CA GLY A 76 23.72 38.03 2.16
C GLY A 76 24.02 36.53 2.17
N LEU A 77 24.88 36.02 3.05
CA LEU A 77 25.25 34.61 3.16
C LEU A 77 24.72 33.99 4.45
N VAL A 78 24.33 32.71 4.39
CA VAL A 78 23.93 31.94 5.58
C VAL A 78 25.10 31.75 6.52
N CYS A 79 25.02 32.26 7.74
CA CYS A 79 26.06 32.15 8.75
C CYS A 79 25.64 31.34 9.97
N SER A 80 24.34 31.28 10.30
CA SER A 80 23.83 30.44 11.38
C SER A 80 22.46 29.86 11.04
N LEU A 81 22.16 28.69 11.61
CA LEU A 81 20.88 28.02 11.56
C LEU A 81 20.59 27.41 12.93
N LYS A 82 19.40 27.66 13.48
CA LYS A 82 18.92 27.09 14.75
C LYS A 82 17.56 26.44 14.57
N ASN A 83 17.36 25.26 15.15
CA ASN A 83 16.05 24.62 15.22
C ASN A 83 15.93 23.81 16.53
N GLY A 84 15.20 24.38 17.49
CA GLY A 84 15.18 23.85 18.86
C GLY A 84 16.56 23.92 19.51
N ALA A 85 17.06 22.77 20.00
CA ALA A 85 18.39 22.66 20.60
C ALA A 85 19.51 22.43 19.55
N ASN A 86 19.17 22.23 18.28
CA ASN A 86 20.16 22.01 17.23
C ASN A 86 20.60 23.35 16.64
N GLU A 87 21.90 23.50 16.41
CA GLU A 87 22.51 24.70 15.86
C GLU A 87 23.57 24.35 14.82
N LEU A 88 23.73 25.21 13.83
CA LEU A 88 24.76 25.10 12.82
C LEU A 88 25.31 26.50 12.54
N ALA A 89 26.63 26.63 12.58
CA ALA A 89 27.35 27.85 12.27
C ALA A 89 28.26 27.62 11.08
N VAL A 90 28.30 28.59 10.15
CA VAL A 90 29.08 28.53 8.92
C VAL A 90 29.99 29.75 8.86
N GLU A 91 31.28 29.47 8.77
CA GLU A 91 32.31 30.48 8.51
C GLU A 91 32.82 30.31 7.08
N TYR A 92 32.94 31.42 6.36
CA TYR A 92 33.44 31.45 4.99
C TYR A 92 34.91 31.91 4.95
N GLN A 93 35.64 31.44 3.95
CA GLN A 93 37.02 31.88 3.72
C GLN A 93 37.04 33.35 3.36
N LYS A 94 37.93 34.12 3.99
CA LYS A 94 38.10 35.54 3.71
C LYS A 94 39.52 35.85 3.25
N ARG A 95 39.64 36.71 2.24
CA ARG A 95 40.90 37.36 1.82
C ARG A 95 40.67 38.87 1.81
N ASP A 96 41.51 39.62 2.52
CA ASP A 96 41.37 41.06 2.69
C ASP A 96 39.98 41.50 3.19
N GLY A 97 39.42 40.71 4.11
CA GLY A 97 38.09 40.95 4.69
C GLY A 97 36.90 40.54 3.80
N LYS A 98 37.13 40.13 2.55
CA LYS A 98 36.08 39.72 1.60
C LYS A 98 35.99 38.21 1.45
N VAL A 99 34.77 37.69 1.28
CA VAL A 99 34.54 36.25 1.07
C VAL A 99 35.15 35.80 -0.25
N VAL A 100 35.89 34.69 -0.21
CA VAL A 100 36.48 34.07 -1.39
C VAL A 100 35.41 33.23 -2.10
N LEU A 101 35.28 33.40 -3.42
CA LEU A 101 34.35 32.64 -4.26
C LEU A 101 35.10 31.59 -5.09
N ASN A 102 34.44 30.48 -5.41
CA ASN A 102 34.94 29.47 -6.33
C ASN A 102 34.74 29.90 -7.80
N SER A 103 35.19 29.06 -8.75
CA SER A 103 35.04 29.32 -10.20
C SER A 103 33.60 29.40 -10.68
N ALA A 104 32.63 28.89 -9.91
CA ALA A 104 31.20 28.98 -10.17
C ALA A 104 30.53 30.19 -9.48
N GLY A 105 31.30 31.03 -8.77
CA GLY A 105 30.79 32.17 -8.02
C GLY A 105 30.14 31.81 -6.68
N GLU A 106 30.32 30.59 -6.18
CA GLU A 106 29.81 30.16 -4.87
C GLU A 106 30.84 30.45 -3.77
N PRO A 107 30.41 30.85 -2.55
CA PRO A 107 31.31 31.16 -1.45
C PRO A 107 32.04 29.91 -0.93
N LEU A 108 33.35 30.03 -0.74
CA LEU A 108 34.17 28.96 -0.17
C LEU A 108 33.98 28.90 1.35
N VAL A 109 33.61 27.73 1.84
CA VAL A 109 33.46 27.47 3.28
C VAL A 109 34.85 27.34 3.91
N ALA A 110 35.06 27.99 5.06
CA ALA A 110 36.23 27.84 5.91
C ALA A 110 35.99 26.80 7.00
N LYS A 111 34.85 26.89 7.68
CA LYS A 111 34.53 26.04 8.83
C LYS A 111 33.02 25.89 8.98
N ILE A 112 32.57 24.70 9.36
CA ILE A 112 31.20 24.43 9.77
C ILE A 112 31.23 23.82 11.15
N VAL A 113 30.44 24.36 12.06
CA VAL A 113 30.21 23.79 13.39
C VAL A 113 28.74 23.40 13.49
N ALA A 114 28.46 22.12 13.67
CA ALA A 114 27.10 21.60 13.84
C ALA A 114 26.94 21.01 15.24
N ASN A 115 25.99 21.53 16.02
CA ASN A 115 25.53 20.96 17.27
C ASN A 115 24.19 20.26 17.02
N VAL A 116 24.18 18.93 17.01
CA VAL A 116 22.97 18.12 16.75
C VAL A 116 22.80 17.08 17.85
N GLY A 117 21.68 17.17 18.58
CA GLY A 117 21.39 16.24 19.69
C GLY A 117 22.48 16.25 20.76
N ASN A 118 23.03 17.43 21.07
CA ASN A 118 24.17 17.65 21.98
C ASN A 118 25.52 17.07 21.52
N ASN A 119 25.64 16.67 20.25
CA ASN A 119 26.93 16.32 19.65
C ASN A 119 27.43 17.48 18.80
N ILE A 120 28.59 18.04 19.17
CA ILE A 120 29.26 19.08 18.40
C ILE A 120 30.22 18.42 17.42
N THR A 121 29.99 18.66 16.14
CA THR A 121 30.85 18.22 15.03
C THR A 121 31.40 19.44 14.31
N GLU A 122 32.69 19.41 14.02
CA GLU A 122 33.37 20.47 13.28
C GLU A 122 33.90 19.92 11.96
N ILE A 123 33.69 20.67 10.88
CA ILE A 123 34.29 20.44 9.57
C ILE A 123 35.17 21.65 9.28
N ASP A 124 36.48 21.45 9.36
CA ASP A 124 37.47 22.46 8.97
C ASP A 124 37.87 22.26 7.50
N ALA A 125 37.62 23.27 6.66
CA ALA A 125 37.95 23.22 5.25
C ALA A 125 39.46 23.23 4.99
N ALA A 126 40.27 23.76 5.91
CA ALA A 126 41.74 23.67 5.81
C ALA A 126 42.22 22.22 5.91
N ALA A 127 41.54 21.40 6.72
CA ALA A 127 41.81 19.96 6.82
C ALA A 127 41.36 19.18 5.58
N LEU A 128 40.44 19.74 4.77
CA LEU A 128 39.93 19.12 3.54
C LEU A 128 40.78 19.42 2.29
N GLY A 129 41.67 20.41 2.32
CA GLY A 129 42.52 20.77 1.18
C GLY A 129 41.72 21.02 -0.11
N ALA A 130 42.08 20.34 -1.21
CA ALA A 130 41.35 20.45 -2.48
C ALA A 130 39.88 20.00 -2.41
N ALA A 131 39.51 19.20 -1.39
CA ALA A 131 38.14 18.76 -1.16
C ALA A 131 37.24 19.83 -0.53
N ALA A 132 37.77 21.00 -0.13
CA ALA A 132 36.97 22.11 0.38
C ALA A 132 35.90 22.60 -0.63
N SER A 133 36.20 22.48 -1.93
CA SER A 133 35.25 22.79 -3.03
C SER A 133 34.03 21.86 -3.07
N ARG A 134 34.06 20.74 -2.33
CA ARG A 134 32.99 19.73 -2.28
C ARG A 134 31.94 20.03 -1.22
N VAL A 135 32.16 21.04 -0.39
CA VAL A 135 31.23 21.50 0.65
C VAL A 135 30.58 22.78 0.20
N ARG A 136 29.25 22.79 0.19
CA ARG A 136 28.44 23.92 -0.25
C ARG A 136 27.32 24.20 0.74
N VAL A 137 27.05 25.47 0.98
CA VAL A 137 25.85 25.92 1.68
C VAL A 137 24.87 26.50 0.67
N LEU A 138 23.63 26.01 0.68
CA LEU A 138 22.58 26.51 -0.22
C LEU A 138 22.16 27.91 0.25
N GLN A 139 22.44 28.92 -0.59
CA GLN A 139 22.18 30.33 -0.25
C GLN A 139 20.79 30.82 -0.67
N LYS A 140 19.99 30.00 -1.37
CA LYS A 140 18.69 30.41 -1.94
C LYS A 140 17.74 29.23 -2.16
N GLY A 141 16.46 29.54 -2.37
CA GLY A 141 15.38 28.59 -2.64
C GLY A 141 14.92 27.80 -1.41
N GLU A 142 14.06 26.80 -1.60
CA GLU A 142 13.46 26.01 -0.50
C GLU A 142 14.52 25.34 0.41
N GLY A 143 15.67 24.99 -0.17
CA GLY A 143 16.81 24.39 0.51
C GLY A 143 17.72 25.36 1.25
N ILE A 144 17.45 26.68 1.27
CA ILE A 144 18.32 27.69 1.89
C ILE A 144 18.75 27.28 3.30
N GLY A 145 20.05 27.36 3.56
CA GLY A 145 20.72 26.97 4.81
C GLY A 145 21.09 25.49 4.90
N SER A 146 20.74 24.66 3.93
CA SER A 146 21.19 23.27 3.90
C SER A 146 22.66 23.18 3.46
N ILE A 147 23.41 22.25 4.07
CA ILE A 147 24.80 21.97 3.70
C ILE A 147 24.84 20.72 2.84
N VAL A 148 25.46 20.81 1.67
CA VAL A 148 25.68 19.70 0.75
C VAL A 148 27.17 19.37 0.72
N ILE A 149 27.50 18.11 0.96
CA ILE A 149 28.85 17.56 0.83
C ILE A 149 28.83 16.53 -0.29
N THR A 150 29.70 16.69 -1.28
CA THR A 150 29.79 15.77 -2.44
C THR A 150 31.06 14.93 -2.38
N SER A 151 31.01 13.67 -2.83
CA SER A 151 32.20 12.83 -2.95
C SER A 151 33.17 13.32 -4.03
N GLU A 152 34.39 12.79 -4.00
CA GLU A 152 35.45 13.11 -4.98
C GLU A 152 35.05 12.86 -6.43
N ASP A 153 34.39 11.73 -6.68
CA ASP A 153 33.91 11.32 -8.00
C ASP A 153 32.60 12.01 -8.40
N GLY A 154 32.06 12.89 -7.55
CA GLY A 154 30.79 13.58 -7.80
C GLY A 154 29.56 12.67 -7.76
N ARG A 155 29.71 11.39 -7.40
CA ARG A 155 28.64 10.37 -7.48
C ARG A 155 27.76 10.33 -6.26
N THR A 156 28.25 10.66 -5.07
CA THR A 156 27.44 10.64 -3.85
C THR A 156 27.39 12.02 -3.23
N SER A 157 26.24 12.35 -2.63
CA SER A 157 26.06 13.60 -1.91
C SER A 157 25.36 13.36 -0.57
N SER A 158 25.79 14.07 0.46
CA SER A 158 25.14 14.11 1.77
C SER A 158 24.64 15.53 2.00
N THR A 159 23.36 15.68 2.31
CA THR A 159 22.73 16.98 2.57
C THR A 159 22.25 17.04 4.01
N LEU A 160 22.83 17.92 4.82
CA LEU A 160 22.28 18.32 6.11
C LEU A 160 21.25 19.43 5.88
N ARG A 161 19.98 19.11 6.09
CA ARG A 161 18.83 20.01 5.89
C ARG A 161 18.65 20.99 7.06
N THR A 162 17.77 21.96 6.87
CA THR A 162 17.43 22.96 7.91
C THR A 162 16.61 22.43 9.09
N ASP A 163 16.03 21.24 8.97
CA ASP A 163 15.44 20.48 10.08
C ASP A 163 16.45 19.51 10.72
N PHE A 164 17.74 19.63 10.35
CA PHE A 164 18.85 18.81 10.80
C PHE A 164 18.71 17.33 10.42
N CYS A 165 17.81 17.01 9.49
CA CYS A 165 17.81 15.73 8.82
C CYS A 165 18.99 15.66 7.83
N ARG A 166 19.74 14.55 7.86
CA ARG A 166 20.77 14.26 6.86
C ARG A 166 20.19 13.34 5.80
N VAL A 167 20.32 13.71 4.53
CA VAL A 167 19.86 12.91 3.39
C VAL A 167 21.06 12.50 2.56
N GLU A 168 21.24 11.21 2.32
CA GLU A 168 22.27 10.69 1.42
C GLU A 168 21.66 10.37 0.06
N ARG A 169 22.38 10.74 -1.00
CA ARG A 169 22.00 10.52 -2.40
C ARG A 169 23.16 9.95 -3.18
N GLU A 170 22.82 9.23 -4.23
CA GLU A 170 23.77 8.74 -5.21
C GLU A 170 23.27 9.00 -6.63
N LYS A 171 24.21 9.31 -7.54
CA LYS A 171 23.99 9.41 -8.97
C LYS A 171 24.16 8.04 -9.60
N VAL A 172 23.18 7.67 -10.42
CA VAL A 172 23.15 6.43 -11.15
C VAL A 172 22.91 6.67 -12.63
N SER A 173 23.57 5.88 -13.46
CA SER A 173 23.34 5.89 -14.91
C SER A 173 22.08 5.10 -15.22
N VAL A 174 21.09 5.75 -15.81
CA VAL A 174 19.84 5.12 -16.23
C VAL A 174 19.92 4.82 -17.73
N PRO A 175 19.62 3.58 -18.17
CA PRO A 175 19.51 3.27 -19.59
C PRO A 175 18.51 4.21 -20.26
N SER A 176 18.91 4.82 -21.36
CA SER A 176 18.05 5.71 -22.12
C SER A 176 16.82 4.97 -22.65
N ALA A 177 15.67 5.66 -22.70
CA ALA A 177 14.51 5.16 -23.41
C ALA A 177 14.87 4.90 -24.88
N ILE A 178 14.19 3.96 -25.53
CA ILE A 178 14.43 3.63 -26.95
C ILE A 178 14.30 4.92 -27.78
N GLY A 179 15.42 5.39 -28.35
CA GLY A 179 15.48 6.60 -29.18
C GLY A 179 16.22 7.81 -28.58
N SER A 180 16.73 7.78 -27.35
CA SER A 180 17.53 8.88 -26.78
C SER A 180 19.04 8.63 -26.78
N ALA A 181 19.81 9.71 -26.97
CA ALA A 181 21.26 9.69 -27.07
C ALA A 181 21.92 9.45 -25.70
N GLY A 182 22.38 8.23 -25.45
CA GLY A 182 23.25 7.86 -24.33
C GLY A 182 22.56 7.74 -22.95
N PRO A 183 23.19 7.08 -21.97
CA PRO A 183 22.65 6.95 -20.62
C PRO A 183 22.50 8.32 -19.94
N SER A 184 21.36 8.57 -19.29
CA SER A 184 21.13 9.78 -18.49
C SER A 184 21.51 9.53 -17.04
N GLU A 185 22.25 10.45 -16.41
CA GLU A 185 22.47 10.41 -14.96
C GLU A 185 21.24 10.90 -14.21
N GLN A 186 20.82 10.14 -13.19
CA GLN A 186 19.75 10.54 -12.27
C GLN A 186 20.20 10.34 -10.82
N GLU A 187 19.73 11.20 -9.92
CA GLU A 187 19.97 11.07 -8.48
C GLU A 187 18.87 10.23 -7.82
N ARG A 188 19.24 9.35 -6.89
CA ARG A 188 18.31 8.62 -6.03
C ARG A 188 18.74 8.75 -4.56
N VAL A 189 17.77 8.78 -3.64
CA VAL A 189 18.04 8.83 -2.20
C VAL A 189 18.39 7.43 -1.70
N THR A 190 19.44 7.34 -0.89
CA THR A 190 19.93 6.08 -0.28
C THR A 190 19.65 6.00 1.21
N ALA A 191 19.64 7.13 1.92
CA ALA A 191 19.30 7.16 3.34
C ALA A 191 18.78 8.53 3.82
N LEU A 192 18.01 8.50 4.90
CA LEU A 192 17.59 9.65 5.70
C LEU A 192 17.96 9.38 7.17
N PHE A 193 18.63 10.34 7.80
CA PHE A 193 18.97 10.32 9.22
C PHE A 193 18.29 11.51 9.89
N ARG A 194 17.61 11.26 11.01
CA ARG A 194 16.92 12.29 11.78
C ARG A 194 17.68 12.60 13.07
N PRO A 195 17.58 13.83 13.61
CA PRO A 195 18.28 14.23 14.84
C PRO A 195 17.97 13.36 16.06
N ASN A 196 16.78 12.76 16.11
CA ASN A 196 16.35 11.87 17.18
C ASN A 196 16.94 10.43 17.07
N GLY A 197 17.89 10.21 16.16
CA GLY A 197 18.50 8.91 15.91
C GLY A 197 17.69 7.99 14.98
N ALA A 198 16.49 8.39 14.56
CA ALA A 198 15.73 7.62 13.57
C ALA A 198 16.43 7.63 12.21
N ARG A 199 16.33 6.53 11.47
CA ARG A 199 17.00 6.32 10.19
C ARG A 199 16.09 5.59 9.21
N VAL A 200 16.13 5.97 7.95
CA VAL A 200 15.51 5.23 6.84
C VAL A 200 16.59 4.92 5.82
N ASP A 201 16.73 3.65 5.43
CA ASP A 201 17.61 3.22 4.34
C ASP A 201 16.79 2.75 3.15
N TYR A 202 17.21 3.13 1.95
CA TYR A 202 16.61 2.73 0.68
C TYR A 202 17.61 1.90 -0.11
N LYS A 203 17.26 0.63 -0.37
CA LYS A 203 18.10 -0.28 -1.17
C LYS A 203 17.56 -0.43 -2.58
N TYR A 204 18.47 -0.58 -3.53
CA TYR A 204 18.20 -0.76 -4.95
C TYR A 204 19.02 -1.96 -5.43
N GLY A 205 18.36 -3.06 -5.82
CA GLY A 205 19.02 -4.34 -6.09
C GLY A 205 19.20 -4.70 -7.57
N ASP A 206 18.59 -3.94 -8.50
CA ASP A 206 18.57 -4.27 -9.92
C ASP A 206 19.41 -3.24 -10.72
N PRO A 207 20.60 -3.61 -11.23
CA PRO A 207 21.43 -2.72 -12.05
C PRO A 207 20.76 -2.28 -13.36
N GLN A 208 19.82 -3.07 -13.90
CA GLN A 208 19.08 -2.71 -15.12
C GLN A 208 17.93 -1.74 -14.82
N LYS A 209 17.47 -1.69 -13.57
CA LYS A 209 16.43 -0.78 -13.08
C LYS A 209 16.96 0.02 -11.89
N PRO A 210 17.96 0.89 -12.07
CA PRO A 210 18.66 1.53 -10.96
C PRO A 210 17.75 2.41 -10.10
N LEU A 211 16.66 2.97 -10.62
CA LEU A 211 15.73 3.75 -9.78
C LEU A 211 14.74 2.88 -9.00
N ARG A 212 14.79 1.56 -9.18
CA ARG A 212 13.84 0.64 -8.60
C ARG A 212 14.29 0.18 -7.22
N MET A 213 13.70 0.82 -6.21
CA MET A 213 13.88 0.46 -4.82
C MET A 213 13.42 -0.98 -4.56
N THR A 214 14.24 -1.82 -3.93
CA THR A 214 13.93 -3.23 -3.61
C THR A 214 13.62 -3.44 -2.14
N GLN A 215 14.16 -2.61 -1.25
CA GLN A 215 13.89 -2.69 0.19
C GLN A 215 13.93 -1.29 0.82
N VAL A 216 13.11 -1.08 1.84
CA VAL A 216 13.19 0.06 2.77
C VAL A 216 13.42 -0.46 4.17
N THR A 217 14.37 0.11 4.91
CA THR A 217 14.60 -0.21 6.32
C THR A 217 14.41 1.04 7.17
N GLU A 218 13.37 1.07 8.01
CA GLU A 218 13.11 2.16 8.95
C GLU A 218 13.55 1.74 10.35
N ARG A 219 14.32 2.58 11.04
CA ARG A 219 14.75 2.40 12.44
C ARG A 219 14.32 3.61 13.23
N TYR A 220 13.62 3.41 14.33
CA TYR A 220 13.20 4.51 15.21
C TYR A 220 12.91 4.01 16.61
N THR A 221 12.87 4.95 17.56
CA THR A 221 12.45 4.69 18.94
C THR A 221 11.04 5.24 19.12
N THR A 222 10.13 4.41 19.65
CA THR A 222 8.75 4.84 19.96
C THR A 222 8.73 5.83 21.13
N SER A 223 7.61 6.51 21.34
CA SER A 223 7.41 7.38 22.52
C SER A 223 7.56 6.63 23.86
N MET A 224 7.46 5.30 23.83
CA MET A 224 7.64 4.41 25.00
C MET A 224 9.10 3.95 25.17
N GLY A 225 10.03 4.43 24.35
CA GLY A 225 11.45 4.04 24.41
C GLY A 225 11.79 2.71 23.72
N THR A 226 10.83 2.08 23.04
CA THR A 226 11.07 0.81 22.34
C THR A 226 11.78 1.06 21.01
N SER A 227 12.90 0.38 20.76
CA SER A 227 13.57 0.39 19.45
C SER A 227 12.83 -0.50 18.48
N VAL A 228 12.49 0.04 17.31
CA VAL A 228 11.71 -0.63 16.26
C VAL A 228 12.52 -0.61 14.97
N ILE A 229 12.54 -1.76 14.28
CA ILE A 229 13.09 -1.86 12.92
C ILE A 229 12.00 -2.41 11.99
N GLN A 230 11.68 -1.68 10.93
CA GLN A 230 10.73 -2.11 9.91
C GLN A 230 11.44 -2.37 8.59
N TYR A 231 11.25 -3.56 8.03
CA TYR A 231 11.74 -3.95 6.71
C TYR A 231 10.57 -4.00 5.75
N SER A 232 10.57 -3.16 4.73
CA SER A 232 9.63 -3.24 3.63
C SER A 232 10.32 -3.84 2.41
N ASP A 233 9.96 -5.05 2.03
CA ASP A 233 10.57 -5.80 0.92
C ASP A 233 9.67 -5.79 -0.31
N ARG A 234 10.22 -5.44 -1.48
CA ARG A 234 9.45 -5.45 -2.73
C ARG A 234 9.09 -6.89 -3.10
N VAL A 235 7.83 -7.08 -3.50
CA VAL A 235 7.32 -8.36 -3.98
C VAL A 235 7.65 -8.54 -5.45
N GLY A 236 8.72 -9.30 -5.73
CA GLY A 236 9.19 -9.62 -7.07
C GLY A 236 9.25 -8.39 -7.97
N ASP A 237 8.60 -8.49 -9.12
CA ASP A 237 8.56 -7.42 -10.13
C ASP A 237 7.36 -6.46 -9.98
N SER A 238 6.74 -6.37 -8.81
CA SER A 238 5.56 -5.54 -8.56
C SER A 238 5.87 -4.13 -8.02
N GLU A 239 4.84 -3.32 -7.83
CA GLU A 239 4.87 -2.03 -7.09
C GLU A 239 4.60 -2.19 -5.58
N LYS A 240 4.39 -3.42 -5.12
CA LYS A 240 3.99 -3.72 -3.74
C LYS A 240 5.19 -4.12 -2.89
N PHE A 241 5.10 -3.78 -1.61
CA PHE A 241 6.06 -4.11 -0.58
C PHE A 241 5.35 -4.80 0.59
N VAL A 242 6.02 -5.76 1.21
CA VAL A 242 5.61 -6.38 2.48
C VAL A 242 6.45 -5.81 3.58
N THR A 243 5.82 -5.30 4.63
CA THR A 243 6.47 -4.67 5.77
C THR A 243 6.45 -5.61 6.97
N HIS A 244 7.63 -6.03 7.41
CA HIS A 244 7.89 -6.78 8.64
C HIS A 244 8.42 -5.83 9.71
N THR A 245 8.07 -6.06 10.97
CA THR A 245 8.51 -5.21 12.09
C THR A 245 9.17 -6.04 13.18
N GLU A 246 10.42 -5.74 13.49
CA GLU A 246 11.16 -6.24 14.64
C GLU A 246 11.05 -5.26 15.83
N GLY A 247 11.11 -5.78 17.06
CA GLY A 247 11.08 -4.96 18.29
C GLY A 247 9.69 -4.63 18.82
N LEU A 248 8.63 -4.94 18.07
CA LEU A 248 7.26 -5.05 18.58
C LEU A 248 6.92 -6.53 18.79
N SER A 249 5.96 -6.84 19.68
CA SER A 249 5.59 -8.22 20.02
C SER A 249 5.52 -9.14 18.79
N ASP A 250 5.89 -10.41 18.91
CA ASP A 250 5.88 -11.46 17.85
C ASP A 250 4.55 -11.63 17.08
N LYS A 251 3.52 -10.86 17.46
CA LYS A 251 2.20 -10.76 16.83
C LYS A 251 2.08 -9.57 15.84
N ALA A 252 3.13 -8.80 15.63
CA ALA A 252 3.11 -7.68 14.68
C ALA A 252 2.78 -8.21 13.28
N THR A 253 1.56 -7.91 12.85
CA THR A 253 0.96 -8.38 11.60
C THR A 253 1.66 -7.66 10.45
N PRO A 254 2.30 -8.37 9.49
CA PRO A 254 2.86 -7.72 8.32
C PRO A 254 1.85 -6.76 7.66
N SER A 255 2.32 -5.57 7.30
CA SER A 255 1.52 -4.61 6.53
C SER A 255 2.01 -4.59 5.09
N TRP A 256 1.18 -4.10 4.18
CA TRP A 256 1.52 -4.02 2.77
C TRP A 256 1.57 -2.57 2.35
N ARG A 257 2.55 -2.21 1.53
CA ARG A 257 2.71 -0.85 1.01
C ARG A 257 2.73 -0.86 -0.51
N THR A 258 2.20 0.17 -1.13
CA THR A 258 2.29 0.44 -2.57
C THR A 258 2.66 1.90 -2.80
N ASP A 259 2.95 2.27 -4.05
CA ASP A 259 3.42 3.62 -4.40
C ASP A 259 4.61 4.09 -3.53
N VAL A 260 5.51 3.16 -3.20
CA VAL A 260 6.66 3.41 -2.30
C VAL A 260 7.71 4.23 -3.02
N ILE A 261 7.93 5.46 -2.56
CA ILE A 261 8.83 6.44 -3.17
C ILE A 261 9.63 7.15 -2.07
N ALA A 262 10.94 7.32 -2.26
CA ALA A 262 11.72 8.27 -1.48
C ALA A 262 11.58 9.66 -2.12
N LYS A 263 11.05 10.63 -1.37
CA LYS A 263 10.95 12.02 -1.82
C LYS A 263 12.34 12.64 -1.95
N SER A 264 12.45 13.77 -2.65
CA SER A 264 13.71 14.52 -2.81
C SER A 264 14.33 14.90 -1.46
N ASP A 265 13.51 15.11 -0.45
CA ASP A 265 13.88 15.48 0.91
C ASP A 265 14.23 14.25 1.79
N GLY A 266 14.17 13.05 1.21
CA GLY A 266 14.49 11.78 1.84
C GLY A 266 13.36 11.16 2.65
N GLU A 267 12.22 11.83 2.80
CA GLU A 267 11.05 11.26 3.46
C GLU A 267 10.43 10.13 2.62
N LEU A 268 9.95 9.10 3.30
CA LEU A 268 9.31 7.96 2.66
C LEU A 268 7.83 8.29 2.40
N ALA A 269 7.41 8.19 1.15
CA ALA A 269 6.01 8.22 0.75
C ALA A 269 5.55 6.80 0.40
N TYR A 270 4.38 6.40 0.88
CA TYR A 270 3.74 5.15 0.49
C TYR A 270 2.23 5.20 0.73
N ARG A 271 1.53 4.20 0.20
CA ARG A 271 0.14 3.88 0.57
C ARG A 271 0.09 2.54 1.27
N GLU A 272 -0.47 2.50 2.46
CA GLU A 272 -0.75 1.23 3.14
C GLU A 272 -1.94 0.54 2.49
N LEU A 273 -1.73 -0.71 2.10
CA LEU A 273 -2.70 -1.58 1.47
C LEU A 273 -3.50 -2.32 2.56
N ASN A 274 -4.13 -1.55 3.44
CA ASN A 274 -5.07 -2.03 4.46
C ASN A 274 -6.50 -1.58 4.13
N GLU A 275 -6.84 -1.68 2.85
CA GLU A 275 -8.10 -1.15 2.35
C GLU A 275 -9.28 -1.98 2.84
N LYS A 276 -10.21 -1.29 3.52
CA LYS A 276 -11.55 -1.79 3.75
C LYS A 276 -12.34 -1.52 2.48
N PHE A 277 -13.01 -2.55 1.97
CA PHE A 277 -13.94 -2.40 0.86
C PHE A 277 -15.35 -2.24 1.41
N PHE A 278 -15.97 -1.10 1.11
CA PHE A 278 -17.36 -0.86 1.42
C PHE A 278 -18.20 -1.48 0.32
N VAL A 279 -18.90 -2.55 0.68
CA VAL A 279 -19.83 -3.20 -0.23
C VAL A 279 -21.17 -2.47 -0.09
N GLY A 280 -21.48 -1.63 -1.07
CA GLY A 280 -22.78 -1.01 -1.22
C GLY A 280 -23.83 -1.99 -1.77
N PRO A 281 -25.09 -1.56 -1.95
CA PRO A 281 -26.06 -2.29 -2.75
C PRO A 281 -25.50 -2.55 -4.16
N ARG A 282 -26.00 -3.61 -4.81
CA ARG A 282 -25.58 -4.09 -6.15
C ARG A 282 -25.36 -2.91 -7.11
N ASN A 283 -24.25 -2.90 -7.84
CA ASN A 283 -23.89 -1.79 -8.70
C ASN A 283 -24.85 -1.73 -9.90
N ALA A 284 -25.18 -0.53 -10.38
CA ALA A 284 -26.04 -0.37 -11.57
C ALA A 284 -25.47 -1.05 -12.83
N ASP A 285 -24.14 -1.19 -12.91
CA ASP A 285 -23.42 -1.85 -14.01
C ASP A 285 -23.49 -3.40 -13.98
N ASP A 286 -23.99 -3.98 -12.88
CA ASP A 286 -24.16 -5.43 -12.72
C ASP A 286 -25.31 -5.97 -13.59
N GLY A 287 -26.13 -5.08 -14.18
CA GLY A 287 -27.29 -5.41 -15.02
C GLY A 287 -28.59 -5.49 -14.21
N HIS A 288 -29.72 -5.63 -14.91
CA HIS A 288 -31.01 -5.87 -14.26
C HIS A 288 -31.00 -7.24 -13.58
N ALA A 289 -31.60 -7.33 -12.39
CA ALA A 289 -31.80 -8.60 -11.70
C ALA A 289 -32.70 -9.50 -12.57
N PHE A 290 -32.11 -10.45 -13.28
CA PHE A 290 -32.84 -11.55 -13.86
C PHE A 290 -33.33 -12.47 -12.73
N ASP A 291 -34.55 -12.98 -12.86
CA ASP A 291 -34.91 -14.16 -12.10
C ASP A 291 -34.02 -15.34 -12.55
N LEU A 292 -33.84 -16.30 -11.65
CA LEU A 292 -32.93 -17.43 -11.87
C LEU A 292 -33.27 -18.23 -13.12
N GLN A 293 -34.56 -18.42 -13.41
CA GLN A 293 -34.99 -19.22 -14.55
C GLN A 293 -34.65 -18.52 -15.87
N THR A 294 -34.90 -17.21 -15.98
CA THR A 294 -34.51 -16.42 -17.16
C THR A 294 -32.98 -16.43 -17.36
N ALA A 295 -32.19 -16.25 -16.29
CA ALA A 295 -30.73 -16.28 -16.39
C ALA A 295 -30.20 -17.66 -16.84
N ARG A 296 -30.85 -18.73 -16.39
CA ARG A 296 -30.53 -20.10 -16.76
C ARG A 296 -30.84 -20.39 -18.23
N GLU A 297 -32.01 -19.98 -18.71
CA GLU A 297 -32.41 -20.14 -20.11
C GLU A 297 -31.51 -19.33 -21.05
N ASP A 298 -31.19 -18.09 -20.67
CA ASP A 298 -30.28 -17.24 -21.44
C ASP A 298 -28.88 -17.86 -21.51
N PHE A 299 -28.36 -18.36 -20.38
CA PHE A 299 -27.07 -19.03 -20.36
C PHE A 299 -27.05 -20.29 -21.20
N LEU A 300 -28.08 -21.14 -21.16
CA LEU A 300 -28.18 -22.33 -22.01
C LEU A 300 -28.14 -21.94 -23.50
N ARG A 301 -28.91 -20.93 -23.89
CA ARG A 301 -28.93 -20.41 -25.26
C ARG A 301 -27.55 -19.93 -25.71
N VAL A 302 -26.88 -19.11 -24.89
CA VAL A 302 -25.53 -18.59 -25.18
C VAL A 302 -24.51 -19.74 -25.21
N ALA A 303 -24.54 -20.65 -24.24
CA ALA A 303 -23.65 -21.80 -24.15
C ALA A 303 -23.75 -22.70 -25.39
N THR A 304 -24.96 -22.98 -25.87
CA THR A 304 -25.19 -23.74 -27.10
C THR A 304 -24.64 -23.01 -28.33
N GLN A 305 -24.92 -21.70 -28.46
CA GLN A 305 -24.40 -20.87 -29.56
C GLN A 305 -22.86 -20.85 -29.61
N HIS A 306 -22.21 -20.84 -28.45
CA HIS A 306 -20.74 -20.84 -28.32
C HIS A 306 -20.12 -22.23 -28.17
N LYS A 307 -20.89 -23.29 -28.46
CA LYS A 307 -20.44 -24.69 -28.49
C LYS A 307 -19.83 -25.17 -27.16
N VAL A 308 -20.28 -24.65 -26.02
CA VAL A 308 -19.92 -25.20 -24.70
C VAL A 308 -20.29 -26.68 -24.66
N PHE A 309 -19.35 -27.54 -24.25
CA PHE A 309 -19.42 -28.99 -24.37
C PHE A 309 -19.78 -29.46 -25.79
N GLN A 310 -19.12 -28.88 -26.79
CA GLN A 310 -19.37 -29.12 -28.22
C GLN A 310 -20.78 -28.73 -28.68
N GLY A 311 -21.48 -27.87 -27.92
CA GLY A 311 -22.87 -27.47 -28.18
C GLY A 311 -23.90 -28.47 -27.64
N ASN A 312 -23.48 -29.42 -26.80
CA ASN A 312 -24.39 -30.37 -26.19
C ASN A 312 -25.13 -29.73 -25.01
N GLU A 313 -26.33 -29.24 -25.29
CA GLU A 313 -27.22 -28.61 -24.31
C GLU A 313 -27.53 -29.55 -23.13
N ASN A 314 -27.74 -30.84 -23.36
CA ASN A 314 -28.01 -31.81 -22.30
C ASN A 314 -26.83 -31.94 -21.33
N THR A 315 -25.60 -31.96 -21.84
CA THR A 315 -24.40 -31.98 -21.00
C THR A 315 -24.29 -30.69 -20.18
N THR A 316 -24.55 -29.54 -20.79
CA THR A 316 -24.55 -28.24 -20.10
C THR A 316 -25.59 -28.22 -18.98
N LEU A 317 -26.82 -28.65 -19.28
CA LEU A 317 -27.93 -28.73 -18.33
C LEU A 317 -27.64 -29.70 -17.18
N GLN A 318 -26.98 -30.83 -17.45
CA GLN A 318 -26.55 -31.76 -16.40
C GLN A 318 -25.59 -31.10 -15.39
N TRP A 319 -24.64 -30.29 -15.86
CA TRP A 319 -23.72 -29.57 -14.97
C TRP A 319 -24.42 -28.46 -14.19
N ILE A 320 -25.32 -27.71 -14.82
CA ILE A 320 -26.20 -26.73 -14.16
C ILE A 320 -26.99 -27.39 -13.02
N ASN A 321 -27.68 -28.48 -13.32
CA ASN A 321 -28.51 -29.19 -12.34
C ASN A 321 -27.68 -29.76 -11.18
N ARG A 322 -26.44 -30.23 -11.43
CA ARG A 322 -25.53 -30.67 -10.37
C ARG A 322 -25.12 -29.51 -9.46
N PHE A 323 -24.79 -28.36 -10.04
CA PHE A 323 -24.44 -27.16 -9.31
C PHE A 323 -25.61 -26.69 -8.41
N GLU A 324 -26.81 -26.51 -8.96
CA GLU A 324 -27.99 -26.07 -8.21
C GLU A 324 -28.40 -27.07 -7.12
N LYS A 325 -28.36 -28.38 -7.41
CA LYS A 325 -28.66 -29.42 -6.40
C LYS A 325 -27.68 -29.37 -5.23
N ARG A 326 -26.41 -29.07 -5.50
CA ARG A 326 -25.38 -28.94 -4.46
C ARG A 326 -25.63 -27.72 -3.58
N THR A 327 -25.94 -26.57 -4.18
CA THR A 327 -26.21 -25.32 -3.44
C THR A 327 -27.48 -25.44 -2.59
N ASP A 328 -28.55 -26.04 -3.13
CA ASP A 328 -29.78 -26.37 -2.39
C ASP A 328 -29.48 -27.29 -1.19
N GLY A 329 -28.60 -28.28 -1.37
CA GLY A 329 -28.15 -29.15 -0.30
C GLY A 329 -27.55 -28.41 0.90
N PHE A 330 -26.79 -27.34 0.66
CA PHE A 330 -26.23 -26.50 1.72
C PHE A 330 -27.32 -25.72 2.46
N SER A 331 -28.26 -25.11 1.73
CA SER A 331 -29.40 -24.39 2.30
C SER A 331 -30.22 -25.30 3.23
N LYS A 332 -30.53 -26.52 2.78
CA LYS A 332 -31.26 -27.53 3.57
C LYS A 332 -30.54 -27.97 4.85
N ARG A 333 -29.21 -27.88 4.90
CA ARG A 333 -28.41 -28.14 6.10
C ARG A 333 -28.23 -26.90 6.99
N GLY A 334 -28.72 -25.74 6.57
CA GLY A 334 -28.58 -24.47 7.27
C GLY A 334 -27.20 -23.84 7.14
N TRP A 335 -26.43 -24.22 6.12
CA TRP A 335 -25.14 -23.61 5.77
C TRP A 335 -25.34 -22.41 4.88
N LEU A 336 -24.33 -21.53 4.81
CA LEU A 336 -24.35 -20.44 3.84
C LEU A 336 -24.47 -21.02 2.43
N ALA A 337 -25.52 -20.60 1.72
CA ALA A 337 -25.79 -20.98 0.34
C ALA A 337 -26.04 -19.71 -0.49
N PRO A 338 -25.70 -19.73 -1.80
CA PRO A 338 -26.05 -18.65 -2.70
C PRO A 338 -27.56 -18.47 -2.80
N THR A 339 -28.00 -17.23 -2.86
CA THR A 339 -29.39 -16.85 -3.17
C THR A 339 -29.68 -17.03 -4.67
N ASP A 340 -30.97 -17.10 -5.04
CA ASP A 340 -31.38 -17.19 -6.46
C ASP A 340 -30.81 -16.04 -7.31
N LEU A 341 -30.70 -14.84 -6.75
CA LEU A 341 -30.08 -13.70 -7.42
C LEU A 341 -28.58 -13.89 -7.65
N GLU A 342 -27.87 -14.49 -6.70
CA GLU A 342 -26.44 -14.82 -6.84
C GLU A 342 -26.22 -15.97 -7.83
N LEU A 343 -27.13 -16.94 -7.89
CA LEU A 343 -27.13 -17.97 -8.93
C LEU A 343 -27.40 -17.36 -10.31
N ALA A 344 -28.37 -16.45 -10.43
CA ALA A 344 -28.65 -15.72 -11.67
C ALA A 344 -27.43 -14.91 -12.14
N ASP A 345 -26.75 -14.21 -11.22
CA ASP A 345 -25.51 -13.49 -11.52
C ASP A 345 -24.39 -14.41 -12.00
N THR A 346 -24.32 -15.62 -11.44
CA THR A 346 -23.34 -16.63 -11.86
C THR A 346 -23.54 -16.97 -13.33
N TYR A 347 -24.76 -17.28 -13.75
CA TYR A 347 -25.09 -17.59 -15.15
C TYR A 347 -24.94 -16.39 -16.08
N SER A 348 -25.31 -15.19 -15.62
CA SER A 348 -25.09 -13.94 -16.35
C SER A 348 -23.59 -13.71 -16.60
N ASN A 349 -22.74 -13.85 -15.57
CA ASN A 349 -21.30 -13.69 -15.73
C ASN A 349 -20.69 -14.73 -16.68
N LEU A 350 -21.13 -15.99 -16.61
CA LEU A 350 -20.69 -17.05 -17.54
C LEU A 350 -21.11 -16.76 -18.98
N SER A 351 -22.32 -16.23 -19.20
CA SER A 351 -22.78 -15.80 -20.53
C SER A 351 -21.95 -14.64 -21.06
N ARG A 352 -21.66 -13.66 -20.19
CA ARG A 352 -20.91 -12.45 -20.52
C ARG A 352 -19.43 -12.67 -20.80
N ILE A 353 -18.86 -13.83 -20.45
CA ILE A 353 -17.54 -14.25 -20.96
C ILE A 353 -17.56 -14.29 -22.50
N PHE A 354 -18.69 -14.67 -23.12
CA PHE A 354 -18.79 -14.72 -24.57
C PHE A 354 -19.30 -13.42 -25.21
N THR A 355 -20.19 -12.70 -24.52
CA THR A 355 -20.95 -11.60 -25.12
C THR A 355 -20.38 -10.21 -24.81
N ASP A 356 -19.58 -10.05 -23.75
CA ASP A 356 -18.90 -8.77 -23.51
C ASP A 356 -17.80 -8.54 -24.57
N SER A 357 -17.58 -7.26 -24.90
CA SER A 357 -16.48 -6.88 -25.80
C SER A 357 -15.12 -7.12 -25.14
N VAL A 358 -14.21 -7.77 -25.87
CA VAL A 358 -12.84 -8.03 -25.40
C VAL A 358 -11.98 -6.77 -25.55
N ALA A 359 -11.34 -6.36 -24.45
CA ALA A 359 -10.52 -5.15 -24.40
C ALA A 359 -9.20 -5.38 -23.63
N GLY A 360 -8.26 -4.45 -23.83
CA GLY A 360 -6.97 -4.46 -23.12
C GLY A 360 -6.17 -5.74 -23.35
N ARG A 361 -5.59 -6.28 -22.28
CA ARG A 361 -4.74 -7.49 -22.33
C ARG A 361 -5.53 -8.78 -22.53
N ALA A 362 -6.85 -8.77 -22.33
CA ALA A 362 -7.69 -9.94 -22.58
C ALA A 362 -7.78 -10.33 -24.06
N ARG A 363 -7.28 -9.50 -24.98
CA ARG A 363 -7.18 -9.83 -26.42
C ARG A 363 -6.40 -11.12 -26.71
N VAL A 364 -5.53 -11.55 -25.80
CA VAL A 364 -4.79 -12.81 -25.91
C VAL A 364 -5.62 -14.05 -25.57
N VAL A 365 -6.79 -13.88 -24.94
CA VAL A 365 -7.70 -14.97 -24.60
C VAL A 365 -8.65 -15.16 -25.79
N GLY A 366 -8.45 -16.22 -26.57
CA GLY A 366 -9.25 -16.51 -27.77
C GLY A 366 -10.64 -17.06 -27.45
N ALA A 367 -11.44 -17.29 -28.49
CA ALA A 367 -12.80 -17.81 -28.35
C ALA A 367 -12.82 -19.25 -27.80
N GLU A 368 -11.85 -20.08 -28.19
CA GLU A 368 -11.73 -21.45 -27.71
C GLU A 368 -11.30 -21.49 -26.23
N GLU A 369 -10.39 -20.61 -25.81
CA GLU A 369 -9.99 -20.47 -24.41
C GLU A 369 -11.17 -20.01 -23.55
N ARG A 370 -11.98 -19.06 -24.03
CA ARG A 370 -13.20 -18.62 -23.34
C ARG A 370 -14.26 -19.73 -23.25
N ARG A 371 -14.38 -20.58 -24.29
CA ARG A 371 -15.22 -21.78 -24.24
C ARG A 371 -14.74 -22.75 -23.16
N LEU A 372 -13.44 -23.07 -23.17
CA LEU A 372 -12.82 -23.94 -22.18
C LEU A 372 -12.96 -23.38 -20.75
N LEU A 373 -12.84 -22.06 -20.59
CA LEU A 373 -13.04 -21.35 -19.34
C LEU A 373 -14.43 -21.60 -18.76
N VAL A 374 -15.49 -21.47 -19.58
CA VAL A 374 -16.87 -21.70 -19.13
C VAL A 374 -17.13 -23.17 -18.83
N GLU A 375 -16.64 -24.09 -19.66
CA GLU A 375 -16.78 -25.54 -19.43
C GLU A 375 -16.12 -25.98 -18.12
N THR A 376 -14.93 -25.46 -17.84
CA THR A 376 -14.18 -25.79 -16.63
C THR A 376 -14.76 -25.09 -15.40
N ALA A 377 -15.22 -23.85 -15.53
CA ALA A 377 -15.91 -23.14 -14.45
C ALA A 377 -17.22 -23.85 -14.04
N LEU A 378 -18.03 -24.32 -15.00
CA LEU A 378 -19.23 -25.10 -14.69
C LEU A 378 -18.91 -26.40 -13.93
N LYS A 379 -17.83 -27.09 -14.30
CA LYS A 379 -17.37 -28.30 -13.61
C LYS A 379 -16.91 -27.98 -12.19
N GLU A 380 -16.13 -26.92 -11.99
CA GLU A 380 -15.71 -26.44 -10.67
C GLU A 380 -16.90 -26.02 -9.81
N LEU A 381 -17.87 -25.31 -10.36
CA LEU A 381 -19.10 -24.94 -9.65
C LEU A 381 -19.94 -26.17 -9.29
N ALA A 382 -19.99 -27.19 -10.13
CA ALA A 382 -20.75 -28.40 -9.83
C ALA A 382 -20.03 -29.32 -8.82
N GLU A 383 -18.73 -29.52 -8.97
CA GLU A 383 -17.91 -30.45 -8.17
C GLU A 383 -16.56 -29.83 -7.78
N PRO A 384 -16.53 -28.83 -6.87
CA PRO A 384 -15.29 -28.10 -6.54
C PRO A 384 -14.16 -29.01 -6.06
N HIS A 385 -14.47 -30.01 -5.24
CA HIS A 385 -13.51 -31.00 -4.71
C HIS A 385 -12.82 -31.84 -5.79
N ARG A 386 -13.42 -31.95 -6.99
CA ARG A 386 -12.88 -32.74 -8.09
C ARG A 386 -12.09 -31.90 -9.08
N TYR A 387 -12.53 -30.66 -9.32
CA TYR A 387 -12.04 -29.83 -10.41
C TYR A 387 -11.18 -28.65 -9.96
N ILE A 388 -11.21 -28.23 -8.69
CA ILE A 388 -10.26 -27.28 -8.12
C ILE A 388 -9.03 -28.05 -7.63
N ASN A 389 -7.84 -27.69 -8.10
CA ASN A 389 -6.60 -28.40 -7.78
C ASN A 389 -5.42 -27.43 -7.78
N GLN A 390 -4.47 -27.56 -6.85
CA GLN A 390 -3.36 -26.59 -6.81
C GLN A 390 -2.24 -26.93 -7.79
N GLY A 391 -2.21 -28.19 -8.26
CA GLY A 391 -1.09 -28.74 -9.01
C GLY A 391 0.25 -28.63 -8.25
N SER A 392 1.30 -28.24 -8.96
CA SER A 392 2.65 -28.09 -8.42
C SER A 392 2.98 -26.64 -8.03
N ILE A 393 1.98 -25.81 -7.74
CA ILE A 393 2.16 -24.39 -7.37
C ILE A 393 1.79 -24.20 -5.89
N GLY A 394 2.50 -23.30 -5.20
CA GLY A 394 2.25 -22.93 -3.79
C GLY A 394 0.96 -22.15 -3.55
N THR A 395 -0.16 -22.51 -4.20
CA THR A 395 -1.44 -21.79 -4.16
C THR A 395 -2.46 -22.39 -3.18
N CYS A 396 -2.06 -23.27 -2.25
CA CYS A 396 -2.96 -23.98 -1.32
C CYS A 396 -4.00 -23.08 -0.63
N SER A 397 -3.55 -21.93 -0.12
CA SER A 397 -4.41 -20.92 0.52
C SER A 397 -5.37 -20.25 -0.49
N LEU A 398 -4.89 -19.94 -1.69
CA LEU A 398 -5.72 -19.31 -2.73
C LEU A 398 -6.76 -20.29 -3.30
N ASN A 399 -6.46 -21.59 -3.35
CA ASN A 399 -7.45 -22.62 -3.65
C ASN A 399 -8.51 -22.77 -2.57
N SER A 400 -8.13 -22.56 -1.31
CA SER A 400 -9.11 -22.53 -0.22
C SER A 400 -10.11 -21.40 -0.43
N LEU A 401 -9.64 -20.22 -0.87
CA LEU A 401 -10.51 -19.12 -1.26
C LEU A 401 -11.36 -19.47 -2.48
N GLU A 402 -10.77 -20.01 -3.54
CA GLU A 402 -11.51 -20.41 -4.75
C GLU A 402 -12.64 -21.41 -4.44
N SER A 403 -12.34 -22.43 -3.64
CA SER A 403 -13.32 -23.41 -3.16
C SER A 403 -14.42 -22.74 -2.34
N ASN A 404 -14.08 -21.80 -1.45
CA ASN A 404 -15.09 -21.02 -0.72
C ASN A 404 -16.01 -20.26 -1.70
N LEU A 405 -15.44 -19.54 -2.67
CA LEU A 405 -16.22 -18.79 -3.65
C LEU A 405 -17.10 -19.73 -4.48
N ALA A 406 -16.57 -20.83 -5.03
CA ALA A 406 -17.35 -21.82 -5.77
C ALA A 406 -18.48 -22.43 -4.92
N ASN A 407 -18.25 -22.63 -3.62
CA ASN A 407 -19.24 -23.19 -2.70
C ASN A 407 -20.32 -22.19 -2.25
N ARG A 408 -19.97 -20.91 -2.11
CA ARG A 408 -20.74 -19.97 -1.27
C ARG A 408 -21.06 -18.65 -1.96
N ARG A 409 -20.21 -18.26 -2.91
CA ARG A 409 -20.25 -16.96 -3.60
C ARG A 409 -19.87 -17.14 -5.08
N PRO A 410 -20.56 -18.03 -5.81
CA PRO A 410 -20.20 -18.41 -7.18
C PRO A 410 -20.24 -17.23 -8.15
N GLN A 411 -21.06 -16.22 -7.86
CA GLN A 411 -21.12 -14.97 -8.61
C GLN A 411 -19.81 -14.18 -8.54
N GLU A 412 -19.07 -14.24 -7.43
CA GLU A 412 -17.81 -13.51 -7.29
C GLU A 412 -16.68 -14.22 -8.04
N LEU A 413 -16.66 -15.56 -7.97
CA LEU A 413 -15.73 -16.38 -8.76
C LEU A 413 -15.92 -16.10 -10.25
N THR A 414 -17.15 -16.24 -10.73
CA THR A 414 -17.47 -16.05 -12.16
C THR A 414 -17.32 -14.60 -12.61
N ARG A 415 -17.54 -13.60 -11.74
CA ARG A 415 -17.21 -12.19 -12.02
C ARG A 415 -15.72 -12.01 -12.29
N TRP A 416 -14.85 -12.56 -11.45
CA TRP A 416 -13.40 -12.49 -11.69
C TRP A 416 -12.98 -13.21 -12.98
N LEU A 417 -13.52 -14.40 -13.25
CA LEU A 417 -13.24 -15.13 -14.49
C LEU A 417 -13.66 -14.31 -15.72
N ARG A 418 -14.84 -13.69 -15.67
CA ARG A 418 -15.33 -12.79 -16.71
C ARG A 418 -14.42 -11.57 -16.89
N GLU A 419 -14.14 -10.82 -15.83
CA GLU A 419 -13.34 -9.60 -15.92
C GLU A 419 -11.92 -9.90 -16.43
N ALA A 420 -11.29 -10.97 -15.94
CA ALA A 420 -9.97 -11.38 -16.40
C ALA A 420 -9.98 -11.72 -17.90
N SER A 421 -10.93 -12.54 -18.35
CA SER A 421 -11.00 -13.04 -19.73
C SER A 421 -11.55 -12.05 -20.76
N THR A 422 -12.21 -10.97 -20.33
CA THR A 422 -12.80 -9.97 -21.25
C THR A 422 -12.13 -8.60 -21.14
N LYS A 423 -11.54 -8.25 -19.99
CA LYS A 423 -10.94 -6.93 -19.75
C LYS A 423 -9.45 -6.97 -19.40
N GLY A 424 -8.93 -8.13 -18.96
CA GLY A 424 -7.53 -8.31 -18.58
C GLY A 424 -7.18 -7.80 -17.18
N PHE A 425 -8.20 -7.53 -16.36
CA PHE A 425 -8.06 -7.17 -14.95
C PHE A 425 -9.19 -7.80 -14.13
N VAL A 426 -9.02 -7.85 -12.80
CA VAL A 426 -10.12 -8.13 -11.86
C VAL A 426 -10.35 -6.94 -10.94
N THR A 427 -11.57 -6.80 -10.43
CA THR A 427 -11.96 -5.70 -9.57
C THR A 427 -12.33 -6.14 -8.15
N SER A 428 -12.13 -5.24 -7.19
CA SER A 428 -12.64 -5.43 -5.82
C SER A 428 -14.17 -5.51 -5.82
N ARG A 429 -14.77 -6.34 -4.96
CA ARG A 429 -16.24 -6.39 -4.80
C ARG A 429 -16.83 -5.07 -4.31
N GLY A 430 -16.19 -4.45 -3.32
CA GLY A 430 -16.58 -3.14 -2.80
C GLY A 430 -15.66 -2.02 -3.28
N VAL A 431 -15.99 -0.80 -2.87
CA VAL A 431 -15.20 0.40 -3.14
C VAL A 431 -14.28 0.75 -1.97
N ASN A 432 -13.16 1.42 -2.24
CA ASN A 432 -12.27 1.94 -1.21
C ASN A 432 -12.86 3.22 -0.55
N ASN A 433 -12.11 3.85 0.37
CA ASN A 433 -12.51 5.11 1.02
C ASN A 433 -12.77 6.29 0.06
N ARG A 434 -12.36 6.18 -1.21
CA ARG A 434 -12.57 7.19 -2.26
C ARG A 434 -13.76 6.88 -3.16
N GLY A 435 -14.48 5.79 -2.90
CA GLY A 435 -15.58 5.34 -3.77
C GLY A 435 -15.12 4.63 -5.03
N GLU A 436 -13.86 4.18 -5.10
CA GLU A 436 -13.29 3.54 -6.28
C GLU A 436 -13.16 2.02 -6.10
N HIS A 437 -13.47 1.26 -7.14
CA HIS A 437 -13.09 -0.16 -7.22
C HIS A 437 -11.59 -0.30 -7.51
N ILE A 438 -10.91 -1.14 -6.74
CA ILE A 438 -9.52 -1.49 -7.00
C ILE A 438 -9.45 -2.40 -8.21
N LYS A 439 -8.64 -2.01 -9.18
CA LYS A 439 -8.38 -2.77 -10.41
C LYS A 439 -7.02 -3.44 -10.32
N VAL A 440 -7.00 -4.76 -10.41
CA VAL A 440 -5.79 -5.58 -10.44
C VAL A 440 -5.56 -6.03 -11.87
N GLN A 441 -4.52 -5.49 -12.52
CA GLN A 441 -4.17 -5.83 -13.89
C GLN A 441 -3.44 -7.18 -13.94
N LEU A 442 -3.90 -8.08 -14.82
CA LEU A 442 -3.19 -9.33 -15.13
C LEU A 442 -2.16 -9.07 -16.23
N SER A 443 -1.04 -9.81 -16.22
CA SER A 443 -0.08 -9.81 -17.33
C SER A 443 -0.59 -10.68 -18.49
N GLU A 444 -0.06 -10.51 -19.70
CA GLU A 444 -0.40 -11.39 -20.82
C GLU A 444 -0.02 -12.84 -20.52
N ASN A 445 1.11 -13.09 -19.87
CA ASN A 445 1.54 -14.44 -19.45
C ASN A 445 0.60 -15.08 -18.40
N GLN A 446 -0.18 -14.28 -17.68
CA GLN A 446 -1.19 -14.74 -16.74
C GLN A 446 -2.54 -15.02 -17.42
N LEU A 447 -2.73 -14.55 -18.65
CA LEU A 447 -3.96 -14.72 -19.45
C LEU A 447 -3.78 -15.74 -20.59
N ASN A 448 -2.57 -15.80 -21.15
CA ASN A 448 -2.18 -16.72 -22.20
C ASN A 448 -1.25 -17.80 -21.63
N TYR A 449 -1.82 -18.93 -21.28
CA TYR A 449 -1.09 -20.07 -20.71
C TYR A 449 -1.71 -21.38 -21.19
N GLU A 450 -0.88 -22.42 -21.21
CA GLU A 450 -1.34 -23.78 -21.47
C GLU A 450 -1.93 -24.38 -20.19
N PRO A 451 -3.18 -24.90 -20.22
CA PRO A 451 -3.74 -25.53 -19.06
C PRO A 451 -2.95 -26.80 -18.69
N SER A 452 -2.45 -26.87 -17.46
CA SER A 452 -1.83 -28.10 -16.96
C SER A 452 -2.88 -29.17 -16.66
N TRP A 453 -2.68 -30.43 -17.05
CA TRP A 453 -3.68 -31.52 -16.92
C TRP A 453 -4.26 -31.70 -15.50
N ASN A 454 -3.50 -31.34 -14.47
CA ASN A 454 -3.93 -31.41 -13.08
C ASN A 454 -4.68 -30.15 -12.61
N ARG A 455 -4.82 -29.10 -13.41
CA ARG A 455 -5.52 -27.85 -13.08
C ARG A 455 -6.37 -27.40 -14.27
N SER A 456 -7.66 -27.18 -14.04
CA SER A 456 -8.55 -26.62 -15.05
C SER A 456 -8.09 -25.25 -15.53
N TYR A 457 -8.66 -24.83 -16.68
CA TYR A 457 -8.40 -23.49 -17.22
C TYR A 457 -8.97 -22.41 -16.28
N SER A 458 -10.23 -22.49 -15.84
CA SER A 458 -10.80 -21.56 -14.84
C SER A 458 -10.00 -21.47 -13.54
N ASN A 459 -9.61 -22.60 -12.97
CA ASN A 459 -8.78 -22.65 -11.77
C ASN A 459 -7.45 -21.89 -11.92
N GLN A 460 -6.78 -22.02 -13.06
CA GLN A 460 -5.56 -21.28 -13.33
C GLN A 460 -5.80 -19.77 -13.51
N ILE A 461 -6.86 -19.35 -14.23
CA ILE A 461 -7.21 -17.92 -14.32
C ILE A 461 -7.42 -17.33 -12.93
N PHE A 462 -8.20 -18.01 -12.08
CA PHE A 462 -8.48 -17.50 -10.73
C PHE A 462 -7.22 -17.43 -9.87
N GLN A 463 -6.39 -18.48 -9.87
CA GLN A 463 -5.11 -18.49 -9.14
C GLN A 463 -4.20 -17.36 -9.63
N PHE A 464 -4.07 -17.14 -10.94
CA PHE A 464 -3.23 -16.07 -11.48
C PHE A 464 -3.79 -14.67 -11.18
N ALA A 465 -5.10 -14.48 -11.24
CA ALA A 465 -5.74 -13.24 -10.79
C ALA A 465 -5.47 -12.98 -9.29
N SER A 466 -5.54 -14.02 -8.47
CA SER A 466 -5.27 -13.95 -7.02
C SER A 466 -3.80 -13.62 -6.72
N ILE A 467 -2.87 -14.24 -7.45
CA ILE A 467 -1.42 -13.97 -7.37
C ILE A 467 -1.11 -12.55 -7.87
N ALA A 468 -1.75 -12.10 -8.95
CA ALA A 468 -1.67 -10.72 -9.44
C ALA A 468 -2.21 -9.71 -8.43
N ALA A 469 -3.25 -10.06 -7.67
CA ALA A 469 -3.76 -9.22 -6.59
C ALA A 469 -2.72 -9.03 -5.49
N LEU A 470 -1.77 -9.95 -5.32
CA LEU A 470 -0.62 -9.82 -4.42
C LEU A 470 0.60 -9.14 -5.07
N GLY A 471 0.47 -8.71 -6.33
CA GLY A 471 1.48 -7.96 -7.09
C GLY A 471 2.34 -8.83 -8.02
N TYR A 472 2.33 -10.16 -7.85
CA TYR A 472 3.14 -11.06 -8.66
C TYR A 472 2.64 -11.11 -10.11
N ARG A 473 3.56 -11.05 -11.07
CA ARG A 473 3.25 -11.11 -12.51
C ARG A 473 3.54 -12.48 -13.14
N SER A 474 3.93 -13.46 -12.33
CA SER A 474 4.27 -14.82 -12.77
C SER A 474 3.00 -15.64 -13.06
N ASN A 475 3.16 -16.67 -13.87
CA ASN A 475 2.18 -17.76 -14.03
C ASN A 475 2.29 -18.80 -12.90
N GLY A 476 2.70 -18.35 -11.71
CA GLY A 476 2.83 -19.16 -10.50
C GLY A 476 4.16 -19.89 -10.29
N ARG A 477 5.06 -20.00 -11.29
CA ARG A 477 6.35 -20.71 -11.13
C ARG A 477 7.22 -20.16 -9.99
N ASP A 478 7.21 -18.86 -9.80
CA ASP A 478 8.00 -18.18 -8.75
C ASP A 478 7.16 -17.84 -7.50
N TYR A 479 5.97 -18.42 -7.37
CA TYR A 479 5.06 -18.13 -6.26
C TYR A 479 5.29 -19.09 -5.09
N GLY A 480 5.97 -18.59 -4.05
CA GLY A 480 6.42 -19.40 -2.90
C GLY A 480 5.37 -19.68 -1.82
N GLY A 481 4.13 -19.20 -1.96
CA GLY A 481 3.08 -19.39 -0.95
C GLY A 481 2.32 -18.12 -0.59
N THR A 482 1.28 -18.31 0.22
CA THR A 482 0.43 -17.23 0.73
C THR A 482 0.47 -17.22 2.27
N THR A 483 0.67 -16.06 2.88
CA THR A 483 0.45 -15.84 4.31
C THR A 483 -1.05 -15.66 4.60
N ASN A 484 -1.49 -15.84 5.84
CA ASN A 484 -2.91 -15.68 6.23
C ASN A 484 -3.45 -14.29 5.85
N GLN A 485 -2.64 -13.24 5.97
CA GLN A 485 -3.02 -11.87 5.63
C GLN A 485 -3.15 -11.65 4.12
N GLN A 486 -2.26 -12.26 3.33
CA GLN A 486 -2.37 -12.23 1.88
C GLN A 486 -3.66 -12.90 1.43
N LEU A 487 -4.00 -14.05 2.02
CA LEU A 487 -5.28 -14.73 1.77
C LEU A 487 -6.47 -13.84 2.16
N ASP A 488 -6.40 -13.17 3.31
CA ASP A 488 -7.44 -12.25 3.77
C ASP A 488 -7.62 -11.04 2.84
N TYR A 489 -6.52 -10.47 2.35
CA TYR A 489 -6.56 -9.37 1.39
C TYR A 489 -7.21 -9.80 0.08
N VAL A 490 -6.79 -10.94 -0.49
CA VAL A 490 -7.38 -11.46 -1.73
C VAL A 490 -8.85 -11.80 -1.51
N SER A 491 -9.22 -12.37 -0.37
CA SER A 491 -10.62 -12.64 -0.01
C SER A 491 -11.46 -11.35 0.07
N ARG A 492 -10.93 -10.29 0.69
CA ARG A 492 -11.58 -8.98 0.75
C ARG A 492 -11.75 -8.38 -0.65
N LEU A 493 -10.74 -8.51 -1.51
CA LEU A 493 -10.83 -8.04 -2.88
C LEU A 493 -11.88 -8.84 -3.66
N ALA A 494 -11.89 -10.16 -3.54
CA ALA A 494 -12.80 -11.03 -4.27
C ALA A 494 -14.25 -10.86 -3.85
N CYS A 495 -14.53 -10.80 -2.55
CA CYS A 495 -15.90 -10.90 -2.05
C CYS A 495 -16.26 -9.92 -0.92
N GLY A 496 -15.37 -8.96 -0.62
CA GLY A 496 -15.60 -7.93 0.41
C GLY A 496 -15.53 -8.43 1.85
N LYS A 497 -15.13 -9.69 2.07
CA LYS A 497 -15.04 -10.30 3.40
C LYS A 497 -13.70 -11.01 3.58
N ASN A 498 -13.23 -11.05 4.81
CA ASN A 498 -12.14 -11.92 5.24
C ASN A 498 -12.53 -13.39 5.12
N MET A 499 -11.55 -14.25 4.89
CA MET A 499 -11.76 -15.69 4.97
C MET A 499 -11.82 -16.12 6.44
N GLY A 500 -12.62 -17.15 6.77
CA GLY A 500 -12.50 -17.79 8.08
C GLY A 500 -11.24 -18.65 8.10
N PHE A 501 -10.40 -18.54 9.13
CA PHE A 501 -9.22 -19.40 9.30
C PHE A 501 -9.27 -20.16 10.62
N LEU A 502 -8.72 -21.36 10.61
CA LEU A 502 -8.38 -22.16 11.76
C LEU A 502 -6.90 -22.48 11.64
N ASP A 503 -6.12 -21.79 12.45
CA ASP A 503 -4.72 -22.11 12.65
C ASP A 503 -4.62 -23.11 13.81
N ASN A 504 -4.69 -24.40 13.49
CA ASN A 504 -4.52 -25.46 14.48
C ASN A 504 -3.04 -25.72 14.82
N TRP A 505 -2.10 -25.06 14.16
CA TRP A 505 -0.66 -25.14 14.46
C TRP A 505 -0.31 -24.42 15.77
N THR A 506 -0.99 -23.31 16.09
CA THR A 506 -0.72 -22.52 17.31
C THR A 506 -1.30 -23.11 18.62
N GLY A 507 -1.71 -24.38 18.62
CA GLY A 507 -1.84 -25.17 19.85
C GLY A 507 -3.05 -24.87 20.74
N ARG A 508 -4.03 -24.07 20.29
CA ARG A 508 -5.27 -23.88 21.05
C ARG A 508 -6.48 -24.64 20.54
N GLY A 509 -6.47 -25.23 19.34
CA GLY A 509 -7.62 -25.93 18.74
C GLY A 509 -8.86 -25.04 18.61
N ALA A 510 -9.38 -24.86 17.39
CA ALA A 510 -10.67 -24.20 17.24
C ALA A 510 -11.79 -24.99 17.93
N ARG A 511 -12.76 -24.30 18.52
CA ARG A 511 -13.94 -25.01 19.05
C ARG A 511 -14.77 -25.47 17.88
N LYS A 512 -15.31 -26.69 17.97
CA LYS A 512 -16.24 -27.23 16.98
C LYS A 512 -17.37 -26.24 16.62
N VAL A 513 -17.93 -25.57 17.62
CA VAL A 513 -19.02 -24.59 17.46
C VAL A 513 -18.61 -23.38 16.62
N ASP A 514 -17.37 -22.91 16.73
CA ASP A 514 -16.87 -21.74 15.99
C ASP A 514 -16.74 -22.04 14.49
N ILE A 515 -16.38 -23.30 14.16
CA ILE A 515 -16.32 -23.77 12.78
C ILE A 515 -17.71 -23.86 12.19
N ILE A 516 -18.65 -24.48 12.92
CA ILE A 516 -20.04 -24.60 12.48
C ILE A 516 -20.65 -23.20 12.29
N GLU A 517 -20.41 -22.27 13.19
CA GLU A 517 -20.84 -20.88 13.06
C GLU A 517 -20.21 -20.20 11.82
N SER A 518 -18.93 -20.49 11.55
CA SER A 518 -18.25 -19.99 10.36
C SER A 518 -18.85 -20.57 9.07
N LEU A 519 -19.18 -21.87 9.03
CA LEU A 519 -19.91 -22.50 7.92
C LEU A 519 -21.27 -21.84 7.65
N LYS A 520 -21.97 -21.42 8.71
CA LYS A 520 -23.26 -20.70 8.61
C LYS A 520 -23.11 -19.25 8.13
N LYS A 521 -22.09 -18.52 8.59
CA LYS A 521 -21.98 -17.06 8.38
C LYS A 521 -21.02 -16.65 7.26
N ARG A 522 -20.00 -17.45 7.01
CA ARG A 522 -18.85 -17.15 6.14
C ARG A 522 -18.63 -18.21 5.07
N GLY A 523 -19.23 -19.40 5.22
CA GLY A 523 -19.03 -20.51 4.32
C GLY A 523 -17.77 -21.31 4.70
N SER A 524 -16.95 -21.72 3.73
CA SER A 524 -15.80 -22.57 4.01
C SER A 524 -14.77 -21.92 4.93
N VAL A 525 -14.06 -22.75 5.69
CA VAL A 525 -13.03 -22.32 6.64
C VAL A 525 -11.67 -22.84 6.21
N ALA A 526 -10.68 -21.98 6.05
CA ALA A 526 -9.30 -22.39 5.80
C ALA A 526 -8.75 -23.13 7.02
N TYR A 527 -8.28 -24.35 6.81
CA TYR A 527 -7.73 -25.23 7.83
C TYR A 527 -6.23 -25.41 7.58
N ILE A 528 -5.41 -24.84 8.46
CA ILE A 528 -3.96 -24.77 8.26
C ILE A 528 -3.27 -25.89 9.03
N VAL A 529 -2.46 -26.66 8.31
CA VAL A 529 -1.52 -27.66 8.84
C VAL A 529 -0.07 -27.20 8.51
N PRO A 530 0.97 -27.81 9.10
CA PRO A 530 2.34 -27.34 8.91
C PRO A 530 2.71 -27.29 7.42
N GLY A 531 2.97 -26.08 6.90
CA GLY A 531 3.34 -25.85 5.51
C GLY A 531 2.22 -25.99 4.47
N HIS A 532 0.94 -26.17 4.87
CA HIS A 532 -0.14 -26.41 3.92
C HIS A 532 -1.53 -25.95 4.38
N CYS A 533 -2.37 -25.49 3.44
CA CYS A 533 -3.74 -25.03 3.69
C CYS A 533 -4.76 -25.95 3.02
N MET A 534 -5.75 -26.37 3.81
CA MET A 534 -6.94 -27.13 3.41
C MET A 534 -8.20 -26.26 3.63
N ALA A 535 -9.38 -26.73 3.23
CA ALA A 535 -10.65 -26.16 3.68
C ALA A 535 -11.48 -27.19 4.43
N ILE A 536 -12.20 -26.71 5.43
CA ILE A 536 -13.41 -27.35 5.93
C ILE A 536 -14.58 -26.74 5.16
N ASP A 537 -15.12 -27.50 4.23
CA ASP A 537 -16.17 -27.04 3.31
C ASP A 537 -17.59 -27.36 3.83
N ASP A 538 -17.75 -28.42 4.62
CA ASP A 538 -19.05 -28.90 5.08
C ASP A 538 -18.97 -29.53 6.48
N TYR A 539 -20.14 -29.66 7.11
CA TYR A 539 -20.35 -30.38 8.36
C TYR A 539 -21.64 -31.21 8.24
N ASP A 540 -21.57 -32.48 8.60
CA ASP A 540 -22.73 -33.37 8.69
C ASP A 540 -23.12 -33.54 10.16
N PRO A 541 -24.25 -32.95 10.60
CA PRO A 541 -24.70 -33.06 11.98
C PRO A 541 -25.17 -34.48 12.33
N LYS A 542 -25.49 -35.33 11.36
CA LYS A 542 -25.94 -36.72 11.60
C LYS A 542 -24.78 -37.63 11.96
N THR A 543 -23.67 -37.51 11.24
CA THR A 543 -22.48 -38.34 11.46
C THR A 543 -21.43 -37.67 12.34
N ASP A 544 -21.65 -36.41 12.70
CA ASP A 544 -20.74 -35.54 13.43
C ASP A 544 -19.34 -35.41 12.80
N ARG A 545 -19.31 -35.19 11.48
CA ARG A 545 -18.08 -35.11 10.70
C ARG A 545 -17.99 -33.84 9.87
N PHE A 546 -16.77 -33.39 9.65
CA PHE A 546 -16.41 -32.26 8.80
C PHE A 546 -15.84 -32.77 7.49
N TYR A 547 -16.25 -32.20 6.36
CA TYR A 547 -15.63 -32.51 5.08
C TYR A 547 -14.40 -31.61 4.88
N VAL A 548 -13.23 -32.25 4.77
CA VAL A 548 -11.95 -31.57 4.51
C VAL A 548 -11.58 -31.73 3.05
N ASN A 549 -11.11 -30.64 2.45
CA ASN A 549 -10.67 -30.57 1.07
C ASN A 549 -9.21 -30.08 1.00
N ASN A 550 -8.36 -30.81 0.30
CA ASN A 550 -6.92 -30.64 0.24
C ASN A 550 -6.38 -30.32 -1.17
N TRP A 551 -7.20 -30.49 -2.21
CA TRP A 551 -6.90 -30.10 -3.60
C TRP A 551 -5.55 -30.59 -4.18
N TRP A 552 -4.99 -31.68 -3.63
CA TRP A 552 -3.78 -32.40 -4.12
C TRP A 552 -4.14 -33.64 -4.94
N GLY A 553 -5.40 -33.80 -5.36
CA GLY A 553 -5.82 -34.98 -6.12
C GLY A 553 -6.05 -36.23 -5.27
N GLY A 554 -6.69 -36.11 -4.11
CA GLY A 554 -7.45 -37.21 -3.51
C GLY A 554 -6.84 -37.99 -2.34
N GLN A 555 -5.61 -37.72 -1.87
CA GLN A 555 -5.03 -38.52 -0.77
C GLN A 555 -5.48 -38.11 0.64
N SER A 556 -6.24 -37.03 0.80
CA SER A 556 -6.61 -36.50 2.14
C SER A 556 -7.99 -35.85 2.23
N ASP A 557 -8.70 -35.74 1.11
CA ASP A 557 -10.08 -35.24 1.07
C ASP A 557 -11.01 -36.22 1.79
N GLY A 558 -12.03 -35.69 2.45
CA GLY A 558 -13.12 -36.51 2.99
C GLY A 558 -13.60 -36.12 4.36
N TRP A 559 -14.51 -36.93 4.87
CA TRP A 559 -15.17 -36.73 6.15
C TRP A 559 -14.27 -37.11 7.32
N ARG A 560 -14.01 -36.14 8.20
CA ARG A 560 -13.14 -36.22 9.38
C ARG A 560 -13.95 -35.94 10.64
N SER A 561 -13.68 -36.67 11.73
CA SER A 561 -14.27 -36.35 13.03
C SER A 561 -13.61 -35.11 13.63
N ALA A 562 -14.29 -34.43 14.56
CA ALA A 562 -13.72 -33.32 15.32
C ALA A 562 -12.39 -33.70 16.00
N ARG A 563 -12.32 -34.93 16.53
CA ARG A 563 -11.09 -35.48 17.14
C ARG A 563 -9.95 -35.61 16.13
N SER A 564 -10.21 -36.09 14.92
CA SER A 564 -9.17 -36.20 13.87
C SER A 564 -8.67 -34.85 13.36
N LEU A 565 -9.44 -33.79 13.57
CA LEU A 565 -9.07 -32.42 13.28
C LEU A 565 -8.48 -31.67 14.49
N SER A 566 -8.29 -32.36 15.62
CA SER A 566 -7.80 -31.76 16.87
C SER A 566 -8.64 -30.56 17.34
N LEU A 567 -9.96 -30.63 17.14
CA LEU A 567 -10.89 -29.60 17.60
C LEU A 567 -11.22 -29.76 19.09
N ARG A 568 -11.49 -28.63 19.75
CA ARG A 568 -11.98 -28.59 21.13
C ARG A 568 -13.50 -28.69 21.22
#